data_AF-A0A3B8WMT8-F1
#
_entry.id   AF-A0A3B8WMT8-F1
#
_cell.length_a   1.000
_cell.length_b   1.000
_cell.length_c   1.000
_cell.angle_alpha   90.00
_cell.angle_beta   90.00
_cell.angle_gamma   90.00
#
_symmetry.space_group_name_H-M   'P 1'
#
loop_
_entity.id
_entity.type
_entity.pdbx_description
1 polymer ?
#
loop_
_entity_poly.entity_id
_entity_poly.type
_entity_poly.pdbx_seq_one_letter_code
_entity_poly.pdbx_strand_id
1 'polypeptide(L)' 'TRMDPVRDTTLVENTPIDYLDFASPVSGLGSKMGMDATNKWPGETDREWGTAIAMTDQVKQRVDDIWDSLGIEVPGARPD' A
#
# COMPACT_ATOMS: atom_id res chain seq x y z
N THR A 1 3.08 8.16 -3.26
CA THR A 1 4.26 8.91 -3.79
C THR A 1 5.53 8.65 -2.98
N ARG A 2 5.67 7.49 -2.31
CA ARG A 2 6.63 7.29 -1.20
C ARG A 2 7.81 6.37 -1.55
N MET A 3 8.04 6.17 -2.83
CA MET A 3 8.98 5.18 -3.34
C MET A 3 9.74 5.77 -4.52
N ASP A 4 11.07 5.63 -4.49
CA ASP A 4 11.92 5.73 -5.67
C ASP A 4 12.12 4.33 -6.26
N PRO A 5 11.82 4.09 -7.55
CA PRO A 5 11.84 2.74 -8.13
C PRO A 5 13.20 2.03 -8.04
N VAL A 6 14.32 2.75 -8.16
CA VAL A 6 15.64 2.13 -8.20
C VAL A 6 16.16 1.86 -6.79
N ARG A 7 16.00 2.82 -5.89
CA ARG A 7 16.49 2.68 -4.51
C ARG A 7 15.64 1.72 -3.67
N ASP A 8 14.33 1.76 -3.85
CA ASP A 8 13.39 1.12 -2.90
C ASP A 8 12.82 -0.22 -3.40
N THR A 9 13.35 -0.74 -4.51
CA THR A 9 13.00 -2.07 -5.02
C THR A 9 14.12 -3.05 -4.73
N THR A 10 13.79 -4.15 -4.05
CA THR A 10 14.70 -5.28 -3.87
C THR A 10 14.24 -6.44 -4.74
N LEU A 11 15.16 -6.99 -5.53
CA LEU A 11 14.93 -8.17 -6.35
C LEU A 11 15.80 -9.32 -5.83
N VAL A 12 15.18 -10.47 -5.61
CA VAL A 12 15.89 -11.70 -5.27
C VAL A 12 15.52 -12.77 -6.28
N GLU A 13 16.52 -13.27 -6.98
CA GLU A 13 16.37 -14.33 -7.99
C GLU A 13 16.50 -15.72 -7.35
N ASN A 14 16.15 -16.76 -8.10
CA ASN A 14 16.30 -18.17 -7.71
C ASN A 14 15.64 -18.52 -6.37
N THR A 15 14.42 -18.02 -6.17
CA THR A 15 13.61 -18.30 -4.98
C THR A 15 12.51 -19.32 -5.28
N PRO A 16 12.06 -20.12 -4.29
CA PRO A 16 10.95 -21.06 -4.49
C PRO A 16 9.66 -20.33 -4.89
N ILE A 17 9.03 -20.76 -5.97
CA ILE A 17 7.74 -20.25 -6.46
C ILE A 17 6.80 -21.44 -6.67
N ASP A 18 5.48 -21.20 -6.70
CA ASP A 18 4.51 -22.25 -6.98
C ASP A 18 4.82 -22.93 -8.33
N TYR A 19 4.79 -24.26 -8.36
CA TYR A 19 4.94 -25.04 -9.59
C TYR A 19 3.86 -24.70 -10.62
N LEU A 20 2.67 -24.28 -10.17
CA LEU A 20 1.54 -23.88 -11.01
C LEU A 20 1.71 -22.50 -11.64
N ASP A 21 2.71 -21.72 -11.22
CA ASP A 21 2.97 -20.39 -11.79
C ASP A 21 3.74 -20.51 -13.11
N PHE A 22 2.99 -20.45 -14.22
CA PHE A 22 3.54 -20.50 -15.58
C PHE A 22 4.36 -19.27 -15.96
N ALA A 23 4.29 -18.18 -15.19
CA ALA A 23 5.10 -16.99 -15.44
C ALA A 23 6.51 -17.15 -14.87
N SER A 24 6.76 -18.17 -14.03
CA SER A 24 8.11 -18.51 -13.58
C SER A 24 8.97 -19.02 -14.74
N PRO A 25 10.26 -18.64 -14.81
CA PRO A 25 11.14 -19.07 -15.89
C PRO A 25 11.44 -20.58 -15.84
N VAL A 26 11.41 -21.17 -14.64
CA VAL A 26 11.59 -22.60 -14.39
C VAL A 26 10.55 -23.01 -13.36
N SER A 27 9.88 -24.14 -13.58
CA SER A 27 8.84 -24.57 -12.65
C SER A 27 9.40 -24.81 -11.24
N GLY A 28 8.75 -24.20 -10.24
CA GLY A 28 9.21 -24.21 -8.86
C GLY A 28 10.28 -23.17 -8.51
N LEU A 29 10.80 -22.41 -9.49
CA LEU A 29 11.89 -21.46 -9.29
C LEU A 29 11.68 -20.15 -10.07
N GLY A 30 11.65 -19.03 -9.35
CA GLY A 30 11.50 -17.72 -9.95
C GLY A 30 12.14 -16.62 -9.10
N SER A 31 11.72 -15.38 -9.31
CA SER A 31 12.17 -14.23 -8.54
C SER A 31 11.07 -13.72 -7.62
N LYS A 32 11.46 -12.96 -6.59
CA LYS A 32 10.55 -12.14 -5.77
C LYS A 32 11.00 -10.69 -5.82
N MET A 33 10.01 -9.81 -5.82
CA MET A 33 10.19 -8.37 -5.76
C MET A 33 9.62 -7.85 -4.45
N GLY A 34 10.45 -7.15 -3.68
CA GLY A 34 10.03 -6.34 -2.53
C GLY A 34 10.01 -4.87 -2.95
N MET A 35 8.89 -4.19 -2.70
CA MET A 35 8.74 -2.76 -2.96
C MET A 35 8.52 -2.04 -1.63
N ASP A 36 9.51 -1.26 -1.18
CA ASP A 36 9.36 -0.48 0.05
C ASP A 36 8.65 0.85 -0.24
N ALA A 37 7.34 0.88 0.00
CA ALA A 37 6.50 2.07 -0.12
C ALA A 37 6.25 2.80 1.22
N THR A 38 7.04 2.52 2.27
CA THR A 38 6.94 3.19 3.57
C THR A 38 7.47 4.63 3.51
N ASN A 39 7.21 5.43 4.54
CA ASN A 39 7.85 6.75 4.67
C ASN A 39 9.33 6.56 4.96
N LYS A 40 10.18 7.30 4.26
CA LYS A 40 11.64 7.17 4.38
C LYS A 40 12.17 8.02 5.52
N TRP A 41 13.01 7.41 6.35
CA TRP A 41 13.61 8.06 7.51
C TRP A 41 14.87 8.85 7.13
N PRO A 42 15.36 9.74 8.01
CA PRO A 42 16.67 10.35 7.85
C PRO A 42 17.74 9.25 7.69
N GLY A 43 18.56 9.37 6.64
CA GLY A 43 19.56 8.36 6.24
C GLY A 43 19.12 7.47 5.08
N GLU A 44 17.81 7.33 4.82
CA GLU A 44 17.30 6.69 3.60
C GLU A 44 17.02 7.72 2.49
N THR A 45 16.92 9.00 2.86
CA THR A 45 16.78 10.14 1.95
C THR A 45 17.30 11.41 2.62
N ASP A 46 17.90 12.30 1.82
CA ASP A 46 18.30 13.65 2.26
C ASP A 46 17.19 14.69 2.02
N ARG A 47 16.07 14.27 1.42
CA ARG A 47 14.94 15.14 1.10
C ARG A 47 13.99 15.26 2.29
N GLU A 48 13.43 16.45 2.47
CA GLU A 48 12.29 16.64 3.37
C GLU A 48 11.13 15.75 2.93
N TRP A 49 10.56 15.00 3.88
CA TRP A 49 9.49 14.07 3.60
C TRP A 49 8.12 14.70 3.86
N GLY A 50 7.17 14.46 2.96
CA GLY A 50 5.83 15.02 3.06
C GLY A 50 5.06 14.50 4.28
N THR A 51 4.33 15.39 4.94
CA THR A 51 3.39 15.02 6.02
C THR A 51 2.06 14.60 5.40
N ALA A 52 1.54 13.44 5.82
CA ALA A 52 0.25 12.97 5.34
C ALA A 52 -0.88 13.88 5.85
N ILE A 53 -1.82 14.21 4.97
CA ILE A 53 -3.03 14.93 5.36
C ILE A 53 -3.88 13.99 6.22
N ALA A 54 -4.28 14.47 7.40
CA ALA A 54 -5.19 13.77 8.30
C ALA A 54 -6.40 14.65 8.61
N MET A 55 -7.59 14.06 8.55
CA MET A 55 -8.81 14.71 9.03
C MET A 55 -8.80 14.74 10.56
N THR A 56 -9.24 15.85 11.15
CA THR A 56 -9.35 15.97 12.60
C THR A 56 -10.41 15.02 13.15
N ASP A 57 -10.18 14.48 14.34
CA ASP A 57 -11.09 13.50 14.95
C ASP A 57 -12.47 14.09 15.20
N GLN A 58 -12.56 15.37 15.54
CA GLN A 58 -13.82 16.09 15.69
C GLN A 58 -14.64 16.12 14.39
N VAL A 59 -13.99 16.32 13.24
CA VAL A 59 -14.69 16.35 11.95
C VAL A 59 -15.14 14.95 11.58
N LYS A 60 -14.30 13.92 11.79
CA LYS A 60 -14.69 12.52 11.56
C LYS A 60 -15.92 12.17 12.39
N GLN A 61 -15.86 12.37 13.70
CA GLN A 61 -16.97 12.06 14.61
C GLN A 61 -18.26 12.76 14.20
N ARG A 62 -18.18 14.05 13.88
CA ARG A 62 -19.35 14.80 13.43
C ARG A 62 -19.96 14.22 12.16
N VAL A 63 -19.12 13.83 11.19
CA VAL A 63 -19.60 13.25 9.92
C VAL A 63 -20.19 11.88 10.16
N ASP A 64 -19.57 11.05 11.00
CA ASP A 64 -20.07 9.74 11.39
C ASP A 64 -21.46 9.85 12.05
N ASP A 65 -21.65 10.81 12.96
CA ASP A 65 -22.92 11.03 13.66
C ASP A 65 -24.08 11.44 12.73
N ILE A 66 -23.78 12.15 11.63
CA ILE A 66 -24.81 12.64 10.69
C ILE A 66 -24.97 11.74 9.48
N TRP A 67 -24.10 10.74 9.27
CA TRP A 67 -24.00 10.01 8.01
C TRP A 67 -25.32 9.38 7.58
N ASP A 68 -26.01 8.69 8.50
CA ASP A 68 -27.31 8.04 8.24
C ASP A 68 -28.41 9.06 7.89
N SER A 69 -28.38 10.23 8.53
CA SER A 69 -29.36 11.30 8.29
C SER A 69 -29.27 11.92 6.90
N LEU A 70 -28.11 11.78 6.24
CA LEU A 70 -27.88 12.35 4.91
C LEU A 70 -28.51 11.51 3.80
N GLY A 71 -28.97 10.28 4.08
CA GLY A 71 -29.64 9.42 3.09
C GLY A 71 -28.75 9.07 1.88
N ILE A 72 -27.43 9.02 2.07
CA ILE A 72 -26.47 8.72 1.02
C ILE A 72 -26.29 7.20 0.94
N GLU A 73 -26.77 6.59 -0.15
CA GLU A 73 -26.53 5.18 -0.44
C GLU A 73 -25.15 5.01 -1.11
N VAL A 74 -24.28 4.18 -0.53
CA VAL A 74 -22.99 3.82 -1.12
C VAL A 74 -23.12 2.44 -1.78
N PRO A 75 -23.05 2.33 -3.12
CA PRO A 75 -23.13 1.04 -3.79
C PRO A 75 -21.98 0.12 -3.37
N GLY A 76 -22.31 -1.05 -2.81
CA GLY A 76 -21.33 -2.12 -2.55
C GLY A 76 -20.69 -2.15 -1.16
N ALA A 77 -21.17 -1.37 -0.19
CA ALA A 77 -20.82 -1.62 1.21
C ALA A 77 -21.36 -3.01 1.62
N ARG A 78 -20.47 -3.96 1.94
CA ARG A 78 -20.88 -5.27 2.43
C ARG A 78 -21.68 -5.07 3.73
N PRO A 79 -22.86 -5.68 3.87
CA PRO A 79 -23.50 -5.75 5.17
C PRO A 79 -22.60 -6.61 6.07
N ASP A 80 -22.30 -6.05 7.23
CA ASP A 80 -21.64 -6.66 8.38
C ASP A 80 -22.33 -7.97 8.83
#